data_AF-A0A965G0A8-F1
#
_entry.id   AF-A0A965G0A8-F1
#
_cell.length_a   1.000
_cell.length_b   1.000
_cell.length_c   1.000
_cell.angle_alpha   90.00
_cell.angle_beta   90.00
_cell.angle_gamma   90.00
#
_symmetry.space_group_name_H-M   'P 1'
#
loop_
_entity.id
_entity.type
_entity.pdbx_description
1 polymer ?
#
loop_
_entity_poly.entity_id
_entity_poly.type
_entity_poly.pdbx_seq_one_letter_code
_entity_poly.pdbx_strand_id
1 'polypeptide(L)' 'RDEAHRFANNFNADLRSQKLRESILDEMPGLGPKRKEALLEKFGTIQKLRKATVEELAQVSGVSDKLAGEVKAYLEARG' A
#
# COMPACT_ATOMS: atom_id res chain seq x y z
N ARG A 1 -22.65 27.68 16.84
CA ARG A 1 -22.59 27.74 15.36
C ARG A 1 -21.30 27.07 14.94
N ASP A 2 -21.42 26.00 14.17
CA ASP A 2 -20.49 24.89 14.02
C ASP A 2 -19.35 25.12 13.03
N GLU A 3 -18.16 25.44 13.54
CA GLU A 3 -16.92 25.39 12.76
C GLU A 3 -15.98 24.25 13.19
N ALA A 4 -16.31 23.52 14.25
CA ALA A 4 -15.61 22.30 14.65
C ALA A 4 -16.01 21.05 13.81
N HIS A 5 -17.10 21.11 13.05
CA HIS A 5 -17.61 19.97 12.29
C HIS A 5 -16.94 19.73 10.93
N ARG A 6 -16.24 20.72 10.36
CA ARG A 6 -15.56 20.55 9.06
C ARG A 6 -14.26 19.76 9.14
N PHE A 7 -13.62 19.71 10.31
CA PHE A 7 -12.37 18.97 10.51
C PHE A 7 -12.57 17.52 10.97
N ALA A 8 -13.76 17.15 11.47
CA ALA A 8 -13.99 15.83 12.05
C ALA A 8 -14.34 14.73 11.01
N ASN A 9 -14.81 15.10 9.80
CA ASN A 9 -15.32 14.11 8.84
C ASN A 9 -14.28 13.54 7.86
N ASN A 10 -13.09 14.15 7.72
CA ASN A 10 -12.05 13.63 6.85
C ASN A 10 -11.20 12.52 7.50
N PHE A 11 -11.15 12.46 8.83
CA PHE A 11 -10.31 11.46 9.50
C PHE A 11 -10.84 10.03 9.30
N ASN A 12 -12.16 9.85 9.29
CA ASN A 12 -12.79 8.54 9.05
C ASN A 12 -12.81 8.12 7.56
N ALA A 13 -12.87 9.08 6.63
CA ALA A 13 -12.76 8.79 5.20
C ALA A 13 -11.35 8.27 4.87
N ASP A 14 -10.32 8.89 5.42
CA ASP A 14 -8.94 8.47 5.21
C ASP A 14 -8.64 7.12 5.86
N LEU A 15 -9.11 6.88 7.09
CA LEU A 15 -9.02 5.56 7.75
C LEU A 15 -9.70 4.43 6.95
N ARG A 16 -10.89 4.68 6.37
CA ARG A 16 -11.56 3.69 5.50
C ARG A 16 -10.80 3.46 4.21
N SER A 17 -10.29 4.52 3.58
CA SER A 17 -9.49 4.42 2.36
C SER A 17 -8.18 3.69 2.62
N GLN A 18 -7.53 3.92 3.77
CA GLN A 18 -6.32 3.22 4.19
C GLN A 18 -6.57 1.72 4.38
N LYS A 19 -7.63 1.33 5.11
CA LYS A 19 -8.01 -0.09 5.28
C LYS A 19 -8.34 -0.78 3.95
N LEU A 20 -9.06 -0.10 3.06
CA LEU A 20 -9.35 -0.64 1.73
C LEU A 20 -8.06 -0.84 0.92
N ARG A 21 -7.10 0.09 1.03
CA ARG A 21 -5.81 0.03 0.34
C ARG A 21 -4.93 -1.10 0.88
N GLU A 22 -4.93 -1.36 2.18
CA GLU A 22 -4.18 -2.48 2.79
C GLU A 22 -4.66 -3.85 2.30
N SER A 23 -5.96 -3.98 1.99
CA SER A 23 -6.57 -5.18 1.42
C SER A 23 -6.13 -5.45 -0.03
N ILE A 24 -5.67 -4.43 -0.77
CA ILE A 24 -5.27 -4.60 -2.18
C ILE A 24 -4.11 -5.59 -2.29
N LEU A 25 -3.12 -5.51 -1.40
CA LEU A 25 -2.00 -6.46 -1.41
C LEU A 25 -2.42 -7.88 -1.05
N ASP A 26 -3.48 -8.05 -0.25
CA ASP A 26 -3.99 -9.39 0.10
C ASP A 26 -4.67 -10.06 -1.10
N GLU A 27 -5.25 -9.27 -2.00
CA GLU A 27 -5.85 -9.78 -3.23
C GLU A 27 -4.82 -10.14 -4.30
N MET A 28 -3.54 -9.75 -4.13
CA MET A 28 -2.51 -9.98 -5.13
C MET A 28 -2.06 -11.46 -5.14
N PRO A 29 -2.28 -12.21 -6.22
CA PRO A 29 -1.81 -13.58 -6.32
C PRO A 29 -0.28 -13.61 -6.38
N GLY A 30 0.35 -14.49 -5.59
CA GLY A 30 1.81 -14.64 -5.54
C GLY A 30 2.51 -13.75 -4.49
N LEU A 31 1.82 -12.76 -3.94
CA LEU A 31 2.31 -11.96 -2.82
C LEU A 31 1.88 -12.60 -1.49
N GLY A 32 2.76 -13.40 -0.91
CA GLY A 32 2.51 -14.03 0.39
C GLY A 32 2.54 -13.04 1.57
N PRO A 33 1.93 -13.38 2.71
CA PRO A 33 1.79 -12.50 3.87
C PRO A 33 3.14 -11.98 4.38
N LYS A 34 4.18 -12.82 4.41
CA LYS A 34 5.54 -12.43 4.82
C LYS A 34 6.14 -11.31 3.95
N ARG A 35 5.89 -11.34 2.64
CA ARG A 35 6.41 -10.33 1.71
C ARG A 35 5.63 -9.04 1.82
N LYS A 36 4.31 -9.14 1.96
CA LYS A 36 3.43 -8.00 2.26
C LYS A 36 3.89 -7.31 3.55
N GLU A 37 4.10 -8.05 4.63
CA GLU A 37 4.59 -7.50 5.89
C GLU A 37 5.94 -6.82 5.69
N ALA A 38 6.93 -7.47 5.05
CA ALA A 38 8.23 -6.85 4.82
C ALA A 38 8.15 -5.55 3.96
N LEU A 39 7.24 -5.50 2.98
CA LEU A 39 6.96 -4.31 2.19
C LEU A 39 6.31 -3.21 3.07
N LEU A 40 5.31 -3.57 3.88
CA LEU A 40 4.66 -2.62 4.78
C LEU A 40 5.59 -2.15 5.90
N GLU A 41 6.51 -2.98 6.39
CA GLU A 41 7.53 -2.58 7.35
C GLU A 41 8.52 -1.59 6.75
N LYS A 42 9.00 -1.84 5.52
CA LYS A 42 9.96 -0.96 4.86
C LYS A 42 9.33 0.38 4.47
N PHE A 43 8.14 0.35 3.88
CA PHE A 43 7.51 1.54 3.28
C PHE A 43 6.46 2.17 4.18
N GLY A 44 5.96 1.48 5.20
CA GLY A 44 4.94 1.93 6.13
C GLY A 44 3.52 1.86 5.59
N THR A 45 3.28 2.40 4.39
CA THR A 45 1.92 2.48 3.81
C THR A 45 1.89 2.11 2.33
N ILE A 46 0.74 1.66 1.86
CA ILE A 46 0.46 1.38 0.44
C ILE A 46 0.72 2.61 -0.44
N GLN A 47 0.41 3.81 0.04
CA GLN A 47 0.68 5.03 -0.71
C GLN A 47 2.18 5.24 -0.94
N LYS A 48 3.00 4.97 0.09
CA LYS A 48 4.47 5.02 -0.04
C LYS A 48 4.96 3.88 -0.95
N LEU A 49 4.38 2.68 -0.83
CA LEU A 49 4.66 1.55 -1.72
C LEU A 49 4.40 1.89 -3.20
N ARG A 50 3.26 2.55 -3.48
CA ARG A 50 2.90 2.98 -4.84
C ARG A 50 3.84 4.07 -5.35
N LYS A 51 4.43 4.89 -4.49
CA LYS A 51 5.45 5.88 -4.90
C LYS A 51 6.83 5.28 -5.08
N ALA A 52 7.11 4.15 -4.44
CA ALA A 52 8.39 3.46 -4.53
C ALA A 52 8.67 2.96 -5.95
N THR A 53 9.95 2.87 -6.32
CA THR A 53 10.38 2.28 -7.59
C THR A 53 10.44 0.76 -7.50
N VAL A 54 10.45 0.09 -8.65
CA VAL A 54 10.63 -1.37 -8.72
C VAL A 54 11.92 -1.81 -8.01
N GLU A 55 12.99 -1.03 -8.12
CA GLU A 55 14.27 -1.30 -7.47
C GLU A 55 14.17 -1.23 -5.94
N GLU A 56 13.46 -0.23 -5.40
CA GLU A 56 13.26 -0.11 -3.96
C GLU A 56 12.43 -1.26 -3.39
N LEU A 57 11.44 -1.72 -4.16
CA LEU A 57 10.60 -2.89 -3.84
C LEU A 57 11.42 -4.18 -3.90
N ALA A 58 12.30 -4.34 -4.89
CA ALA A 58 13.17 -5.49 -5.05
C ALA A 58 14.27 -5.58 -3.96
N GLN A 59 14.61 -4.46 -3.33
CA GLN A 59 15.48 -4.45 -2.15
C GLN A 59 14.81 -5.05 -0.90
N VAL A 60 13.51 -5.36 -0.92
CA VAL A 60 12.85 -6.03 0.21
C VAL A 60 13.21 -7.50 0.23
N SER A 61 13.63 -8.00 1.39
CA SER A 61 13.98 -9.40 1.58
C SER A 61 12.84 -10.33 1.14
N GLY A 62 13.13 -11.18 0.14
CA GLY A 62 12.18 -12.14 -0.40
C GLY A 62 11.29 -11.60 -1.53
N VAL A 63 11.50 -10.36 -1.98
CA VAL A 63 10.92 -9.78 -3.19
C VAL A 63 11.98 -9.80 -4.29
N SER A 64 11.67 -10.41 -5.44
CA SER A 64 12.53 -10.38 -6.62
C SER A 64 12.18 -9.20 -7.52
N ASP A 65 13.05 -8.82 -8.47
CA ASP A 65 12.77 -7.77 -9.45
C ASP A 65 11.46 -8.02 -10.21
N LYS A 66 11.20 -9.28 -10.56
CA LYS A 66 9.95 -9.69 -11.21
C LYS A 66 8.74 -9.41 -10.31
N LEU A 67 8.80 -9.85 -9.06
CA LEU A 67 7.69 -9.65 -8.11
C LEU A 67 7.50 -8.16 -7.79
N ALA A 68 8.59 -7.41 -7.66
CA ALA A 68 8.54 -5.97 -7.47
C ALA A 68 7.82 -5.26 -8.62
N GLY A 69 8.12 -5.67 -9.87
CA GLY A 69 7.42 -5.18 -11.05
C GLY A 69 5.92 -5.54 -11.05
N GLU A 70 5.58 -6.77 -10.68
CA GLU A 70 4.19 -7.22 -10.55
C GLU A 70 3.44 -6.43 -9.47
N VAL A 71 4.04 -6.23 -8.29
CA VAL A 71 3.45 -5.44 -7.18
C VAL A 71 3.21 -4.00 -7.63
N LYS A 72 4.20 -3.38 -8.28
CA LYS A 72 4.10 -2.00 -8.76
C LYS A 72 2.99 -1.86 -9.79
N ALA A 73 2.98 -2.72 -10.81
CA ALA A 73 1.96 -2.71 -11.86
C ALA A 73 0.56 -2.95 -11.28
N TYR A 74 0.44 -3.86 -10.31
CA TYR A 74 -0.82 -4.15 -9.64
C TYR A 74 -1.36 -2.95 -8.85
N LEU A 75 -0.49 -2.20 -8.17
CA LEU A 75 -0.85 -0.99 -7.43
C LEU A 75 -1.18 0.21 -8.34
N GLU A 76 -0.56 0.29 -9.51
CA GLU A 76 -0.88 1.31 -10.53
C GLU A 76 -2.21 1.02 -11.22
N ALA A 77 -2.51 -0.24 -11.52
CA ALA A 77 -3.76 -0.63 -12.19
C ALA A 77 -5.02 -0.40 -11.34
N ARG A 78 -4.89 -0.31 -10.00
CA ARG A 78 -6.01 -0.27 -9.05
C ARG A 78 -6.27 1.09 -8.38
N GLY A 79 -5.72 2.20 -8.88
CA GLY A 79 -6.07 3.53 -8.36
C GLY A 79 -5.76 4.68 -9.28
#